data_AF-A0A0F4JA31-F1
#
_entry.id   AF-A0A0F4JA31-F1
#
_cell.length_a   1.000
_cell.length_b   1.000
_cell.length_c   1.000
_cell.angle_alpha   90.00
_cell.angle_beta   90.00
_cell.angle_gamma   90.00
#
_symmetry.space_group_name_H-M   'P 1'
#
loop_
_entity.id
_entity.type
_entity.pdbx_description
1 polymer ?
#
loop_
_entity_poly.entity_id
_entity_poly.type
_entity_poly.pdbx_seq_one_letter_code
_entity_poly.pdbx_strand_id
1 'polypeptide(L)' 'MKVPEGVTQPKCGADTERGGRCRNKAILGSGQCAKHQGRWTRRGVAQAEAKEAKAKLRGLSKKKWSWW' A
#
# COMPACT_ATOMS: atom_id res chain seq x y z
N MET A 1 -23.24 12.15 7.23
CA MET A 1 -22.20 12.42 6.21
C MET A 1 -22.82 12.11 4.84
N LYS A 2 -23.04 13.12 4.01
CA LYS A 2 -23.74 13.01 2.73
C LYS A 2 -22.71 12.68 1.65
N VAL A 3 -22.75 11.46 1.12
CA VAL A 3 -21.83 11.03 0.05
C VAL A 3 -22.26 11.76 -1.23
N PRO A 4 -21.39 12.52 -1.91
CA PRO A 4 -21.79 13.27 -3.10
C PRO A 4 -22.20 12.30 -4.22
N GLU A 5 -23.48 12.37 -4.59
CA GLU A 5 -24.07 11.67 -5.72
C GLU A 5 -23.47 12.25 -7.00
N GLY A 6 -22.58 11.49 -7.64
CA GLY A 6 -21.81 11.93 -8.82
C GLY A 6 -20.40 11.35 -8.91
N VAL A 7 -19.90 10.66 -7.88
CA VAL A 7 -18.58 10.02 -7.93
C VAL A 7 -18.64 8.74 -8.76
N THR A 8 -18.16 8.82 -9.99
CA THR A 8 -17.84 7.63 -10.77
C THR A 8 -16.80 6.83 -9.99
N GLN A 9 -17.14 5.59 -9.60
CA GLN A 9 -16.24 4.76 -8.80
C GLN A 9 -14.89 4.61 -9.54
N PRO A 10 -13.77 5.05 -8.94
CA PRO A 10 -12.49 5.05 -9.64
C PRO A 10 -12.05 3.62 -9.96
N LYS A 11 -11.22 3.46 -10.99
CA LYS A 11 -10.62 2.17 -11.32
C LYS A 11 -9.42 1.92 -10.41
N CYS A 12 -9.17 0.66 -10.09
CA CYS A 12 -8.08 0.22 -9.23
C CYS A 12 -6.70 0.63 -9.74
N GLY A 13 -6.46 0.54 -11.06
CA GLY A 13 -5.20 0.95 -11.68
C GLY A 13 -3.96 0.13 -11.33
N ALA A 14 -4.02 -0.75 -10.32
CA ALA A 14 -2.89 -1.53 -9.85
C ALA A 14 -2.34 -2.45 -10.95
N ASP A 15 -1.01 -2.49 -11.09
CA ASP A 15 -0.33 -3.46 -11.95
C ASP A 15 -0.69 -4.90 -11.57
N THR A 16 -1.08 -5.65 -12.60
CA THR A 16 -1.37 -7.07 -12.53
C THR A 16 -0.11 -7.86 -12.87
N GLU A 17 -0.03 -9.10 -12.40
CA GLU A 17 1.12 -9.97 -12.67
C GLU A 17 1.33 -10.27 -14.17
N ARG A 18 0.29 -10.10 -14.98
CA ARG A 18 0.35 -10.25 -16.44
C ARG A 18 0.78 -8.96 -17.18
N GLY A 19 1.26 -7.95 -16.46
CA GLY A 19 1.81 -6.72 -17.05
C GLY A 19 0.78 -5.65 -17.46
N GLY A 20 -0.50 -5.83 -17.13
CA GLY A 20 -1.55 -4.82 -17.40
C GLY A 20 -2.02 -4.07 -16.16
N ARG A 21 -2.77 -2.98 -16.33
CA ARG A 21 -3.45 -2.29 -15.21
C ARG A 21 -4.80 -2.92 -14.88
N CYS A 22 -5.08 -3.04 -13.59
CA CYS A 22 -6.35 -3.53 -13.07
C CYS A 22 -7.49 -2.56 -13.42
N ARG A 23 -8.48 -3.07 -14.15
CA ARG A 23 -9.68 -2.32 -14.56
C ARG A 23 -10.84 -2.44 -13.58
N ASN A 24 -10.69 -3.24 -12.52
CA ASN A 24 -11.73 -3.41 -11.51
C ASN A 24 -12.01 -2.09 -10.81
N LYS A 25 -13.24 -1.95 -10.30
CA LYS A 25 -13.63 -0.78 -9.51
C LYS A 25 -12.87 -0.78 -8.19
N ALA A 26 -12.24 0.34 -7.86
CA ALA A 26 -11.59 0.57 -6.59
C ALA A 26 -12.64 0.70 -5.48
N ILE A 27 -12.31 0.23 -4.29
CA ILE A 27 -13.11 0.49 -3.11
C ILE A 27 -13.11 2.01 -2.88
N LEU A 28 -14.30 2.58 -2.69
CA LEU A 28 -14.49 4.01 -2.48
C LEU A 28 -13.58 4.49 -1.33
N GLY A 29 -12.76 5.49 -1.61
CA GLY A 29 -11.79 6.05 -0.66
C GLY A 29 -10.43 5.34 -0.56
N SER A 30 -10.20 4.19 -1.21
CA SER A 30 -8.92 3.47 -1.08
C SER A 30 -8.04 3.44 -2.34
N GLY A 31 -8.55 3.92 -3.47
CA GLY A 31 -7.84 3.92 -4.76
C GLY A 31 -7.60 2.55 -5.39
N GLN A 32 -7.70 1.44 -4.64
CA GLN A 32 -7.47 0.07 -5.11
C GLN A 32 -8.72 -0.82 -4.91
N CYS A 33 -8.84 -1.90 -5.70
CA CYS A 33 -9.92 -2.88 -5.53
C CYS A 33 -9.57 -3.91 -4.45
N ALA A 34 -10.56 -4.67 -3.97
CA ALA A 34 -10.38 -5.68 -2.92
C ALA A 34 -9.23 -6.66 -3.19
N LYS A 35 -9.01 -7.06 -4.46
CA LYS A 35 -7.91 -7.96 -4.86
C LYS A 35 -6.51 -7.35 -4.72
N HIS A 36 -6.42 -6.03 -4.73
CA HIS A 36 -5.17 -5.27 -4.64
C HIS A 36 -5.09 -4.43 -3.35
N GLN A 37 -6.05 -4.57 -2.44
CA GLN A 37 -6.08 -3.81 -1.21
C GLN A 37 -5.51 -4.65 -0.07
N GLY A 38 -4.50 -4.13 0.62
CA GLY A 38 -4.00 -4.68 1.89
C GLY A 38 -2.62 -5.32 1.85
N ARG A 39 -2.14 -5.65 3.06
CA ARG A 39 -0.78 -6.15 3.36
C ARG A 39 -0.52 -7.59 2.87
N TRP A 40 -1.56 -8.31 2.45
CA TRP A 40 -1.49 -9.68 1.90
C TRP A 40 -1.22 -9.71 0.39
N THR A 41 -1.26 -8.57 -0.28
CA THR A 41 -0.82 -8.47 -1.67
C THR A 41 0.70 -8.52 -1.74
N ARG A 42 1.28 -9.11 -2.81
CA ARG A 42 2.74 -9.23 -2.98
C ARG A 42 3.49 -7.91 -2.76
N ARG A 43 2.91 -6.79 -3.21
CA ARG A 43 3.45 -5.43 -2.98
C ARG A 43 3.22 -4.90 -1.57
N GLY A 44 2.08 -5.22 -0.95
CA GLY A 44 1.80 -4.88 0.44
C GLY A 44 2.76 -5.58 1.42
N VAL A 45 3.11 -6.84 1.14
CA VAL A 45 4.13 -7.60 1.87
C VAL A 45 5.50 -6.92 1.69
N ALA A 46 5.92 -6.67 0.45
CA ALA A 46 7.21 -6.02 0.17
C ALA A 46 7.35 -4.64 0.85
N GLN A 47 6.30 -3.81 0.84
CA GLN A 47 6.31 -2.53 1.55
C GLN A 47 6.38 -2.68 3.06
N ALA A 48 5.72 -3.70 3.61
CA ALA A 48 5.79 -4.00 5.02
C ALA A 48 7.20 -4.44 5.42
N GLU A 49 7.79 -5.38 4.68
CA GLU A 49 9.17 -5.82 4.90
C GLU A 49 10.17 -4.66 4.80
N ALA A 50 10.00 -3.78 3.81
CA ALA A 50 10.83 -2.58 3.68
C ALA A 50 10.68 -1.62 4.89
N LYS A 51 9.46 -1.47 5.43
CA LYS A 51 9.22 -0.68 6.65
C LYS A 51 9.86 -1.32 7.87
N GLU A 52 9.73 -2.64 8.04
CA GLU A 52 10.34 -3.40 9.13
C GLU A 52 11.88 -3.31 9.06
N ALA A 53 12.47 -3.51 7.87
CA ALA A 53 13.90 -3.38 7.64
C ALA A 53 14.39 -1.96 7.98
N LYS A 54 13.68 -0.92 7.53
CA LYS A 54 14.00 0.47 7.85
C LYS A 54 13.89 0.75 9.35
N ALA A 55 12.91 0.17 10.05
CA ALA A 55 12.75 0.30 11.50
C ALA A 55 13.92 -0.34 12.26
N LYS A 56 14.37 -1.53 11.83
CA LYS A 56 15.54 -2.22 12.41
C LYS A 56 16.82 -1.40 12.23
N LEU A 57 17.06 -0.89 11.02
CA LEU A 57 18.22 -0.01 10.74
C LEU A 57 18.19 1.26 11.60
N ARG A 58 17.01 1.86 11.81
CA ARG A 58 16.86 3.04 12.65
C ARG A 58 17.12 2.75 14.13
N GLY A 59 16.73 1.57 14.62
CA GLY A 59 17.06 1.09 15.97
C GLY A 59 18.57 0.88 16.18
N LEU A 60 19.23 0.25 15.22
CA LEU A 60 20.69 0.06 15.22
C LEU A 60 21.43 1.40 15.21
N SER A 61 20.98 2.34 14.37
CA SER A 61 21.58 3.68 14.27
C SER A 61 21.43 4.47 15.58
N LYS A 62 20.25 4.44 16.24
CA LYS A 62 20.07 5.03 17.57
C LYS A 62 20.98 4.41 18.64
N LYS A 63 21.15 3.09 18.63
CA LYS A 63 22.01 2.39 19.60
C LYS A 63 23.48 2.75 19.41
N LYS A 64 23.92 2.93 18.16
CA LYS A 64 25.28 3.41 17.82
C LYS A 64 25.55 4.82 18.36
N TRP A 65 24.58 5.72 18.28
CA TRP A 65 24.68 7.09 18.82
C TRP A 65 24.56 7.17 20.35
N SER A 66 24.02 6.15 21.01
CA SER A 66 23.89 6.11 22.48
C SER A 66 25.19 5.73 23.20
N TRP A 67 26.18 5.22 22.47
CA TRP A 67 27.49 4.81 23.00
C TRP A 67 28.56 5.91 22.83
N TRP A 68 28.16 7.09 22.38
CA TRP A 68 28.97 8.29 22.25
C TRP A 68 28.46 9.37 23.20
#